data_AF-W1X753-F1
#
_entry.id   AF-W1X753-F1
#
_cell.length_a   1.000
_cell.length_b   1.000
_cell.length_c   1.000
_cell.angle_alpha   90.00
_cell.angle_beta   90.00
_cell.angle_gamma   90.00
#
_symmetry.space_group_name_H-M   'P 1'
#
loop_
_entity.id
_entity.type
_entity.pdbx_description
1 polymer ?
#
loop_
_entity_poly.entity_id
_entity_poly.type
_entity_poly.pdbx_seq_one_letter_code
_entity_poly.pdbx_strand_id
1 'polypeptide(L)' 'MKTKLMTLQDATGFFRDGMTIMVGGFMGIGTPSRLVEALLESGVRDLT' A
#
# COMPACT_ATOMS: atom_id res chain seq x y z
N MET A 1 24.87 0.40 -1.23
CA MET A 1 23.42 0.66 -1.36
C MET A 1 22.69 -0.45 -0.61
N LYS A 2 21.71 -0.15 0.26
CA LYS A 2 20.93 -1.20 0.94
C LYS A 2 19.88 -1.75 -0.03
N THR A 3 19.69 -3.06 -0.03
CA THR A 3 18.56 -3.71 -0.72
C THR A 3 17.25 -3.23 -0.12
N LYS A 4 16.28 -2.92 -0.99
CA LYS A 4 14.91 -2.52 -0.62
C LYS A 4 13.85 -3.52 -1.09
N LEU A 5 14.28 -4.72 -1.48
CA LEU A 5 13.39 -5.81 -1.83
C LEU A 5 12.77 -6.37 -0.56
N MET A 6 11.45 -6.56 -0.58
CA MET A 6 10.67 -7.11 0.51
C MET A 6 9.45 -7.83 -0.07
N THR A 7 8.80 -8.67 0.74
CA THR A 7 7.55 -9.31 0.35
C THR A 7 6.35 -8.38 0.56
N LEU A 8 5.21 -8.72 -0.03
CA LEU A 8 3.96 -7.98 0.19
C LEU A 8 3.50 -8.07 1.65
N GLN A 9 3.66 -9.25 2.28
CA GLN A 9 3.38 -9.45 3.70
C GLN A 9 4.22 -8.55 4.61
N ASP A 10 5.50 -8.34 4.29
CA ASP A 10 6.34 -7.43 5.06
C ASP A 10 5.83 -5.98 4.95
N ALA A 11 5.19 -5.63 3.83
CA ALA A 11 4.70 -4.27 3.57
C ALA A 11 3.42 -3.96 4.37
N THR A 12 2.59 -4.96 4.68
CA THR A 12 1.34 -4.74 5.43
C THR A 12 1.58 -4.23 6.85
N GLY A 13 2.72 -4.58 7.46
CA GLY A 13 3.13 -4.08 8.78
C GLY A 13 3.40 -2.57 8.84
N PHE A 14 3.42 -1.89 7.70
CA PHE A 14 3.57 -0.44 7.62
C PHE A 14 2.22 0.30 7.61
N PHE A 15 1.12 -0.37 7.28
CA PHE A 15 -0.20 0.26 7.22
C PHE A 15 -0.74 0.57 8.62
N ARG A 16 -1.38 1.74 8.77
CA ARG A 16 -1.91 2.24 10.03
C ARG A 16 -3.16 3.08 9.78
N ASP A 17 -4.07 3.08 10.75
CA ASP A 17 -5.22 3.97 10.72
C ASP A 17 -4.78 5.43 10.66
N GLY A 18 -5.53 6.26 9.92
CA GLY A 18 -5.23 7.69 9.81
C GLY A 18 -4.06 8.05 8.88
N MET A 19 -3.45 7.07 8.19
CA MET A 19 -2.31 7.34 7.31
C MET A 19 -2.73 8.09 6.04
N THR A 20 -1.93 9.06 5.63
CA THR A 20 -2.01 9.67 4.29
C THR A 20 -1.17 8.87 3.30
N ILE A 21 -1.78 8.39 2.21
CA ILE A 21 -1.11 7.54 1.22
C ILE A 21 -1.21 8.20 -0.16
N MET A 22 -0.04 8.48 -0.76
CA MET A 22 0.02 8.88 -2.17
C MET A 22 0.01 7.63 -3.05
N VAL A 23 -0.98 7.51 -3.92
CA VAL A 23 -1.09 6.42 -4.89
C VAL A 23 -0.84 6.96 -6.30
N GLY A 24 0.10 6.35 -7.01
CA GLY A 24 0.38 6.66 -8.41
C GLY A 24 -0.57 5.97 -9.39
N GLY A 25 -0.57 6.42 -10.64
CA GLY A 25 -1.41 5.89 -11.72
C GLY A 25 -2.40 6.94 -12.26
N PHE A 26 -3.10 6.59 -13.33
CA PHE A 26 -4.19 7.38 -13.89
C PHE A 26 -5.32 6.44 -14.34
N MET A 27 -6.48 6.58 -13.69
CA MET A 27 -7.59 5.62 -13.80
C MET A 27 -7.12 4.18 -13.47
N GLY A 28 -7.22 3.23 -14.41
CA GLY A 28 -6.75 1.86 -14.22
C GLY A 28 -5.29 1.62 -14.62
N ILE A 29 -4.61 2.61 -15.21
CA ILE A 29 -3.28 2.43 -15.77
C ILE A 29 -2.22 2.85 -14.75
N GLY A 30 -1.30 1.93 -14.43
CA GLY A 30 -0.23 2.18 -13.46
C GLY A 30 -0.65 2.09 -11.99
N THR A 31 -1.92 1.79 -11.71
CA THR A 31 -2.42 1.58 -10.35
C THR A 31 -1.74 0.34 -9.73
N PRO A 32 -1.16 0.44 -8.52
CA PRO A 32 -0.49 -0.68 -7.88
C PRO A 32 -1.51 -1.63 -7.23
N SER A 33 -2.28 -2.35 -8.05
CA SER A 33 -3.43 -3.17 -7.63
C SER A 33 -3.14 -4.12 -6.47
N ARG A 34 -1.97 -4.79 -6.48
CA ARG A 34 -1.56 -5.70 -5.39
C ARG A 34 -1.35 -5.01 -4.04
N LEU A 35 -0.89 -3.76 -4.04
CA LEU A 35 -0.75 -2.98 -2.80
C LEU A 35 -2.12 -2.47 -2.32
N VAL A 36 -3.01 -2.12 -3.25
CA VAL A 36 -4.39 -1.72 -2.90
C VAL A 36 -5.15 -2.89 -2.29
N GLU A 37 -5.01 -4.09 -2.85
CA GLU A 37 -5.59 -5.32 -2.30
C GLU A 37 -5.04 -5.61 -0.89
N ALA A 38 -3.72 -5.55 -0.71
CA ALA A 38 -3.10 -5.74 0.61
C ALA A 38 -3.54 -4.69 1.65
N LEU A 39 -3.74 -3.43 1.22
CA LEU A 39 -4.26 -2.36 2.06
C LEU A 39 -5.70 -2.64 2.48
N LEU A 40 -6.55 -3.10 1.55
CA LEU A 40 -7.92 -3.52 1.84
C LEU A 40 -7.95 -4.69 2.84
N GLU A 41 -7.14 -5.72 2.61
CA GLU A 41 -7.03 -6.89 3.50
C GLU A 41 -6.53 -6.54 4.91
N SER A 42 -5.68 -5.51 5.04
CA SER A 42 -5.16 -5.07 6.34
C SER A 42 -6.25 -4.48 7.26
N GLY A 43 -7.38 -4.04 6.71
CA GLY A 43 -8.52 -3.52 7.48
C GLY A 43 -8.30 -2.16 8.12
N VAL A 44 -7.21 -1.46 7.80
CA VAL A 44 -6.95 -0.10 8.29
C VAL A 44 -8.01 0.90 7.83
N ARG A 45 -8.23 1.93 8.64
CA ARG A 45 -9.33 2.89 8.47
C ARG A 45 -8.83 4.32 8.46
N ASP A 46 -9.73 5.23 8.12
CA ASP A 46 -9.50 6.69 8.17
C ASP A 46 -8.29 7.16 7.34
N LEU A 47 -8.04 6.49 6.21
CA LEU A 47 -6.98 6.87 5.27
C LEU A 47 -7.30 8.18 4.55
N THR A 48 -6.26 8.94 4.19
CA THR A 48 -6.34 10.13 3.31
C THR A 48 -5.54 9.92 2.03
#